data_AF-A0A835AWU5-F1
#
_entry.id   AF-A0A835AWU5-F1
#
_cell.length_a   1.000
_cell.length_b   1.000
_cell.length_c   1.000
_cell.angle_alpha   90.00
_cell.angle_beta   90.00
_cell.angle_gamma   90.00
#
_symmetry.space_group_name_H-M   'P 1'
#
loop_
_entity.id
_entity.type
_entity.pdbx_description
1 polymer ?
#
loop_
_entity_poly.entity_id
_entity_poly.type
_entity_poly.pdbx_seq_one_letter_code
_entity_poly.pdbx_strand_id
1 'polypeptide(L)'
;MWKSCCRGRHKVFFWLLLRDRLNTRNILRRKRRYLDDYHCALCSANTEETLFHLFFECSFSQWCWRFLNVRWNFNLMDMDMLIQARKDFKSKIFIEVVIIAAWAIWTHRNEVIFYGTHISLRRWKQLFRDEFSLLLHRAKPTFKLELQTWLSSFH
;
A
#
# COMPACT_ATOMS: atom_id res chain seq x y z
N MET A 1 -12.44 1.03 7.41
CA MET A 1 -12.21 0.22 6.20
C MET A 1 -13.50 -0.18 5.47
N TRP A 2 -14.44 -0.94 6.07
CA TRP A 2 -15.63 -1.42 5.34
C TRP A 2 -16.57 -0.34 4.79
N LYS A 3 -16.62 0.82 5.46
CA LYS A 3 -17.35 2.03 5.01
C LYS A 3 -16.71 2.76 3.83
N SER A 4 -15.48 2.41 3.44
CA SER A 4 -14.77 3.02 2.31
C SER A 4 -15.48 2.75 0.98
N CYS A 5 -15.30 3.63 -0.02
CA CYS A 5 -15.78 3.39 -1.38
C CYS A 5 -14.87 2.49 -2.23
N CYS A 6 -13.72 2.04 -1.70
CA CYS A 6 -12.83 1.08 -2.33
C CYS A 6 -13.56 -0.18 -2.84
N ARG A 7 -13.05 -0.76 -3.93
CA ARG A 7 -13.56 -2.03 -4.47
C ARG A 7 -13.43 -3.18 -3.47
N GLY A 8 -14.31 -4.16 -3.57
CA GLY A 8 -14.33 -5.32 -2.67
C GLY A 8 -12.98 -6.02 -2.57
N ARG A 9 -12.29 -6.24 -3.70
CA ARG A 9 -10.95 -6.83 -3.74
C ARG A 9 -9.91 -6.05 -2.91
N HIS A 10 -9.96 -4.72 -2.91
CA HIS A 10 -9.03 -3.90 -2.12
C HIS A 10 -9.35 -3.96 -0.63
N LYS A 11 -10.64 -4.00 -0.27
CA LYS A 11 -11.07 -4.17 1.12
C LYS A 11 -10.64 -5.52 1.68
N VAL A 12 -10.83 -6.60 0.92
CA VAL A 12 -10.38 -7.95 1.30
C VAL A 12 -8.87 -8.00 1.42
N PHE A 13 -8.14 -7.45 0.45
CA PHE A 13 -6.68 -7.34 0.53
C PHE A 13 -6.23 -6.58 1.78
N PHE A 14 -6.79 -5.40 2.04
CA PHE A 14 -6.39 -4.61 3.19
C PHE A 14 -6.77 -5.28 4.52
N TRP A 15 -7.88 -6.00 4.56
CA TRP A 15 -8.22 -6.85 5.70
C TRP A 15 -7.19 -7.96 5.93
N LEU A 16 -6.74 -8.65 4.88
CA LEU A 16 -5.66 -9.64 4.98
C LEU A 16 -4.35 -9.00 5.45
N LEU A 17 -4.06 -7.78 4.98
CA LEU A 17 -2.91 -6.99 5.40
C LEU A 17 -2.96 -6.74 6.92
N LEU A 18 -4.07 -6.21 7.43
CA LEU A 18 -4.26 -5.94 8.86
C LEU A 18 -4.23 -7.21 9.74
N ARG A 19 -4.29 -8.41 9.15
CA ARG A 19 -4.28 -9.69 9.85
C ARG A 19 -2.96 -10.45 9.71
N ASP A 20 -1.95 -9.88 9.06
CA ASP A 20 -0.69 -10.57 8.70
C ASP A 20 -0.92 -11.88 7.92
N ARG A 21 -1.86 -11.84 6.96
CA ARG A 21 -2.27 -13.02 6.17
C ARG A 21 -1.96 -12.91 4.67
N LEU A 22 -1.20 -11.90 4.27
CA LEU A 22 -0.69 -11.81 2.91
C LEU A 22 0.43 -12.83 2.69
N ASN A 23 0.58 -13.33 1.46
CA ASN A 23 1.64 -14.28 1.12
C ASN A 23 2.98 -13.57 0.90
N THR A 24 3.45 -12.84 1.90
CA THR A 24 4.84 -12.35 1.96
C THR A 24 5.81 -13.54 2.03
N ARG A 25 7.06 -13.35 1.63
CA ARG A 25 8.04 -14.46 1.64
C ARG A 25 8.23 -15.04 3.05
N ASN A 26 8.19 -14.22 4.11
CA ASN A 26 8.19 -14.70 5.50
C ASN A 26 7.00 -15.63 5.82
N ILE A 27 5.78 -15.26 5.41
CA ILE A 27 4.58 -16.10 5.63
C ILE A 27 4.67 -17.41 4.83
N LEU A 28 5.20 -17.36 3.60
CA LEU A 28 5.44 -18.57 2.80
C LEU A 28 6.46 -19.49 3.46
N ARG A 29 7.54 -18.94 4.03
CA ARG A 29 8.52 -19.69 4.83
C ARG A 29 7.87 -20.39 6.02
N ARG A 30 7.06 -19.67 6.80
CA ARG A 30 6.31 -20.22 7.94
C ARG A 30 5.35 -21.34 7.52
N LYS A 31 4.79 -21.26 6.31
CA LYS A 31 3.94 -22.30 5.69
C LYS A 31 4.75 -23.44 5.04
N ARG A 32 6.07 -23.50 5.25
CA ARG A 32 6.98 -24.52 4.70
C ARG A 32 6.97 -24.55 3.17
N ARG A 33 6.75 -23.41 2.52
CA ARG A 33 6.95 -23.25 1.07
C ARG A 33 8.40 -22.79 0.84
N TYR A 34 9.17 -23.63 0.17
CA TYR A 34 10.55 -23.30 -0.21
C TYR A 34 10.57 -22.19 -1.27
N LEU A 35 11.45 -21.24 -1.10
CA LEU A 35 11.80 -20.18 -2.05
C LEU A 35 13.33 -20.08 -2.07
N ASP A 36 13.89 -19.77 -3.24
CA ASP A 36 15.33 -19.56 -3.39
C ASP A 36 15.80 -18.31 -2.64
N ASP A 37 14.89 -17.34 -2.44
CA ASP A 37 15.16 -16.07 -1.77
C ASP A 37 13.96 -15.63 -0.92
N TYR A 38 14.24 -15.21 0.33
CA TYR A 38 13.26 -14.70 1.29
C TYR A 38 13.39 -13.19 1.53
N HIS A 39 14.35 -12.51 0.90
CA HIS A 39 14.52 -11.07 1.06
C HIS A 39 13.42 -10.27 0.37
N CYS A 40 13.26 -9.00 0.73
CA CYS A 40 12.28 -8.12 0.13
C CYS A 40 12.56 -7.88 -1.35
N ALA A 41 11.57 -8.15 -2.21
CA ALA A 41 11.72 -7.96 -3.66
C ALA A 41 11.75 -6.48 -4.09
N LEU A 42 11.43 -5.55 -3.18
CA LEU A 42 11.32 -4.12 -3.49
C LEU A 42 12.50 -3.28 -2.99
N CYS A 43 13.53 -3.87 -2.37
CA CYS A 43 14.72 -3.13 -1.95
C CYS A 43 15.98 -4.00 -1.94
N SER A 44 17.14 -3.35 -2.01
CA SER A 44 18.45 -4.01 -1.99
C SER A 44 19.07 -4.12 -0.59
N ALA A 45 18.27 -3.97 0.47
CA ALA A 45 18.75 -3.98 1.85
C ALA A 45 18.99 -5.40 2.40
N ASN A 46 18.82 -6.45 1.58
CA ASN A 46 18.90 -7.86 1.99
C ASN A 46 18.14 -8.15 3.31
N THR A 47 16.99 -7.49 3.47
CA THR A 47 16.13 -7.65 4.65
C THR A 47 15.04 -8.66 4.32
N GLU A 48 14.69 -9.54 5.26
CA GLU A 48 13.62 -10.51 5.07
C GLU A 48 12.28 -9.81 4.74
N GLU A 49 11.53 -10.32 3.75
CA GLU A 49 10.23 -9.78 3.40
C GLU A 49 9.16 -10.17 4.43
N THR A 50 9.02 -9.37 5.47
CA THR A 50 7.86 -9.36 6.36
C THR A 50 6.79 -8.41 5.84
N LEU A 51 5.57 -8.49 6.38
CA LEU A 51 4.52 -7.52 6.05
C LEU A 51 4.93 -6.12 6.47
N PHE A 52 5.41 -5.97 7.71
CA PHE A 52 5.80 -4.67 8.25
C PHE A 52 6.93 -4.04 7.42
N HIS A 53 7.95 -4.84 7.08
CA HIS A 53 9.01 -4.39 6.21
C HIS A 53 8.47 -3.99 4.84
N LEU A 54 7.75 -4.88 4.15
CA LEU A 54 7.25 -4.64 2.80
C LEU A 54 6.41 -3.37 2.70
N PHE A 55 5.50 -3.13 3.64
CA PHE A 55 4.57 -2.01 3.54
C PHE A 55 5.06 -0.73 4.21
N PHE A 56 5.97 -0.76 5.18
CA PHE A 56 6.31 0.44 5.95
C PHE A 56 7.81 0.75 5.97
N GLU A 57 8.68 -0.22 6.24
CA GLU A 57 10.12 0.04 6.39
C GLU A 57 10.89 0.04 5.08
N CYS A 58 10.45 -0.77 4.10
CA CYS A 58 11.09 -0.94 2.81
C CYS A 58 11.32 0.42 2.16
N SER A 59 12.56 0.67 1.69
CA SER A 59 12.94 1.97 1.12
C SER A 59 12.00 2.38 -0.01
N PHE A 60 11.64 1.47 -0.92
CA PHE A 60 10.67 1.74 -1.98
C PHE A 60 9.30 2.13 -1.44
N SER A 61 8.77 1.42 -0.45
CA SER A 61 7.49 1.74 0.16
C SER A 61 7.53 3.09 0.87
N GLN A 62 8.63 3.44 1.54
CA GLN A 62 8.82 4.78 2.09
C GLN A 62 8.79 5.87 1.02
N TRP A 63 9.38 5.65 -0.16
CA TRP A 63 9.26 6.58 -1.29
C TRP A 63 7.80 6.74 -1.74
N CYS A 64 7.05 5.66 -1.81
CA CYS A 64 5.63 5.67 -2.14
C CYS A 64 4.81 6.49 -1.13
N TRP A 65 5.01 6.28 0.17
CA TRP A 65 4.31 7.02 1.22
C TRP A 65 4.70 8.50 1.27
N ARG A 66 5.99 8.81 1.15
CA ARG A 66 6.48 10.19 1.09
C ARG A 66 5.87 10.94 -0.09
N PHE A 67 5.74 10.29 -1.24
CA PHE A 67 5.07 10.87 -2.40
C PHE A 67 3.61 11.24 -2.11
N LEU A 68 2.94 10.47 -1.26
CA LEU A 68 1.56 10.71 -0.82
C LEU A 68 1.45 11.70 0.36
N ASN A 69 2.56 12.28 0.80
CA ASN A 69 2.64 13.04 2.05
C ASN A 69 2.15 12.26 3.28
N VAL A 70 2.28 10.94 3.27
CA VAL A 70 2.01 10.08 4.43
C VAL A 70 3.34 9.75 5.11
N ARG A 71 3.41 10.04 6.41
CA ARG A 71 4.57 9.72 7.25
C ARG A 71 4.14 8.75 8.33
N TRP A 72 4.92 7.69 8.50
CA TRP A 72 4.70 6.68 9.53
C TRP A 72 5.63 6.95 10.70
N ASN A 73 5.10 6.88 11.93
CA ASN A 73 5.88 7.00 13.15
C ASN A 73 6.18 5.61 13.71
N PHE A 74 7.39 5.13 13.46
CA PHE A 74 7.85 3.80 13.89
C PHE A 74 8.07 3.66 15.40
N ASN A 75 7.98 4.76 16.17
CA ASN A 75 8.05 4.70 17.63
C ASN A 75 6.70 4.32 18.28
N LEU A 76 5.64 4.13 17.48
CA LEU A 76 4.32 3.75 17.95
C LEU A 76 3.99 2.31 17.56
N MET A 77 3.07 1.69 18.30
CA MET A 77 2.46 0.42 17.89
C MET A 77 1.66 0.59 16.60
N ASP A 78 1.51 -0.48 15.82
CA ASP A 78 0.91 -0.48 14.48
C ASP A 78 -0.40 0.31 14.36
N MET A 79 -1.32 0.14 15.32
CA MET A 79 -2.61 0.82 15.30
C MET A 79 -2.50 2.30 15.63
N ASP A 80 -1.64 2.67 16.58
CA ASP A 80 -1.41 4.06 16.97
C ASP A 80 -0.69 4.82 15.87
N MET A 81 0.24 4.17 15.18
CA MET A 81 0.89 4.68 13.98
C MET A 81 -0.15 5.03 12.89
N LEU A 82 -1.13 4.16 12.66
CA LEU A 82 -2.22 4.42 11.69
C LEU A 82 -3.14 5.55 12.14
N ILE A 83 -3.45 5.64 13.43
CA ILE A 83 -4.27 6.71 14.01
C ILE A 83 -3.55 8.05 13.88
N GLN A 84 -2.24 8.11 14.17
CA GLN A 84 -1.45 9.33 14.03
C GLN A 84 -1.39 9.78 12.57
N ALA A 85 -1.02 8.89 11.65
CA ALA A 85 -0.96 9.23 10.22
C ALA A 85 -2.31 9.75 9.69
N ARG A 86 -3.44 9.20 10.18
CA ARG A 86 -4.78 9.69 9.84
C ARG A 86 -5.03 11.11 10.34
N LYS A 87 -4.60 11.43 11.58
CA LYS A 87 -4.74 12.77 12.15
C LYS A 87 -3.90 13.78 11.35
N ASP A 88 -2.68 13.39 10.97
CA ASP A 88 -1.75 14.25 10.26
C ASP A 88 -2.17 14.51 8.80
N PHE A 89 -2.81 13.54 8.16
CA PHE A 89 -3.31 13.68 6.78
C PHE A 89 -4.50 14.65 6.66
N LYS A 90 -5.25 14.89 7.74
CA LYS A 90 -6.33 15.91 7.85
C LYS A 90 -7.43 15.84 6.78
N SER A 91 -7.64 14.69 6.13
CA SER A 91 -8.69 14.51 5.13
C SER A 91 -9.42 13.18 5.30
N LYS A 92 -10.70 13.16 4.89
CA LYS A 92 -11.57 11.99 5.02
C LYS A 92 -11.20 10.88 4.04
N ILE A 93 -10.46 11.19 2.98
CA ILE A 93 -10.01 10.23 1.95
C ILE A 93 -8.80 9.40 2.38
N PHE A 94 -8.23 9.67 3.58
CA PHE A 94 -7.01 9.01 4.05
C PHE A 94 -7.05 7.48 3.89
N ILE A 95 -8.18 6.87 4.27
CA ILE A 95 -8.27 5.40 4.23
C ILE A 95 -8.31 4.87 2.79
N GLU A 96 -8.93 5.59 1.85
CA GLU A 96 -8.91 5.29 0.42
C GLU A 96 -7.48 5.36 -0.11
N VAL A 97 -6.75 6.44 0.19
CA VAL A 97 -5.37 6.64 -0.24
C VAL A 97 -4.48 5.50 0.29
N VAL A 98 -4.55 5.20 1.58
CA VAL A 98 -3.74 4.13 2.20
C VAL A 98 -4.06 2.76 1.61
N ILE A 99 -5.34 2.43 1.43
CA ILE A 99 -5.75 1.13 0.86
C ILE A 99 -5.23 0.99 -0.58
N ILE A 100 -5.40 2.01 -1.42
CA ILE A 100 -5.00 1.95 -2.83
C ILE A 100 -3.48 1.98 -2.97
N ALA A 101 -2.78 2.75 -2.15
CA ALA A 101 -1.31 2.79 -2.11
C ALA A 101 -0.71 1.44 -1.72
N ALA A 102 -1.22 0.82 -0.65
CA ALA A 102 -0.79 -0.51 -0.24
C ALA A 102 -1.10 -1.56 -1.32
N TRP A 103 -2.28 -1.48 -1.96
CA TRP A 103 -2.62 -2.35 -3.09
C TRP A 103 -1.63 -2.19 -4.25
N ALA A 104 -1.26 -0.96 -4.60
CA ALA A 104 -0.31 -0.68 -5.67
C ALA A 104 1.10 -1.17 -5.31
N ILE A 105 1.55 -1.04 -4.05
CA ILE A 105 2.82 -1.63 -3.56
C ILE A 105 2.80 -3.14 -3.76
N TRP A 106 1.73 -3.80 -3.30
CA TRP A 106 1.57 -5.24 -3.41
C TRP A 106 1.54 -5.72 -4.87
N THR A 107 0.85 -4.99 -5.73
CA THR A 107 0.76 -5.30 -7.16
C THR A 107 2.13 -5.15 -7.83
N HIS A 108 2.83 -4.04 -7.60
CA HIS A 108 4.18 -3.81 -8.11
C HIS A 108 5.18 -4.86 -7.61
N ARG A 109 5.11 -5.25 -6.33
CA ARG A 109 5.90 -6.36 -5.77
C ARG A 109 5.67 -7.67 -6.52
N ASN A 110 4.42 -7.98 -6.83
CA ASN A 110 4.10 -9.19 -7.59
C ASN A 110 4.60 -9.09 -9.04
N GLU A 111 4.55 -7.92 -9.67
CA GLU A 111 5.13 -7.71 -11.00
C GLU A 111 6.64 -7.97 -11.00
N VAL A 112 7.36 -7.47 -10.00
CA VAL A 112 8.80 -7.71 -9.84
C VAL A 112 9.11 -9.19 -9.69
N ILE A 113 8.32 -9.93 -8.89
CA ILE A 113 8.60 -11.35 -8.61
C ILE A 113 8.20 -12.27 -9.76
N PHE A 114 7.04 -12.07 -10.37
CA PHE A 114 6.50 -13.02 -11.34
C PHE A 114 6.84 -12.67 -12.80
N TYR A 115 7.12 -11.39 -13.08
CA TYR A 115 7.43 -10.92 -14.43
C TYR A 115 8.83 -10.32 -14.56
N GLY A 116 9.64 -10.31 -13.48
CA GLY A 116 11.00 -9.79 -13.49
C GLY A 116 11.09 -8.30 -13.79
N THR A 117 10.02 -7.53 -13.58
CA THR A 117 10.03 -6.09 -13.83
C THR A 117 10.96 -5.37 -12.87
N HIS A 118 11.58 -4.26 -13.31
CA HIS A 118 12.40 -3.44 -12.41
C HIS A 118 11.55 -2.67 -11.39
N ILE A 119 12.14 -2.44 -10.21
CA ILE A 119 11.57 -1.57 -9.18
C ILE A 119 11.42 -0.15 -9.76
N SER A 120 10.20 0.38 -9.77
CA SER A 120 9.90 1.65 -10.44
C SER A 120 8.81 2.44 -9.74
N LEU A 121 9.19 3.60 -9.20
CA LEU A 121 8.22 4.53 -8.58
C LEU A 121 7.21 5.02 -9.64
N ARG A 122 7.63 5.18 -10.89
CA ARG A 122 6.75 5.55 -12.01
C ARG A 122 5.67 4.49 -12.23
N ARG A 123 6.04 3.20 -12.23
CA ARG A 123 5.08 2.10 -12.38
C ARG A 123 4.10 2.06 -11.22
N TRP A 124 4.59 2.19 -9.99
CA TRP A 124 3.71 2.26 -8.82
C TRP A 124 2.75 3.46 -8.87
N LYS A 125 3.22 4.65 -9.27
CA LYS A 125 2.35 5.83 -9.46
C LYS A 125 1.25 5.58 -10.49
N GLN A 126 1.57 4.90 -11.58
CA GLN A 126 0.59 4.53 -12.61
C GLN A 126 -0.46 3.57 -12.04
N LEU A 127 -0.04 2.47 -11.40
CA LEU A 127 -0.93 1.52 -10.73
C LEU A 127 -1.84 2.24 -9.71
N PHE A 128 -1.26 3.13 -8.90
CA PHE A 128 -2.02 3.93 -7.95
C PHE A 128 -3.07 4.80 -8.65
N ARG A 129 -2.69 5.57 -9.67
CA ARG A 129 -3.59 6.46 -10.43
C ARG A 129 -4.73 5.68 -11.09
N ASP A 130 -4.43 4.55 -11.72
CA ASP A 130 -5.43 3.72 -12.40
C ASP A 130 -6.46 3.18 -11.40
N GLU A 131 -5.98 2.65 -10.27
CA GLU A 131 -6.80 2.10 -9.20
C GLU A 131 -7.63 3.18 -8.47
N PHE A 132 -7.05 4.36 -8.27
CA PHE A 132 -7.70 5.51 -7.64
C PHE A 132 -8.76 6.14 -8.57
N SER A 133 -8.50 6.20 -9.87
CA SER A 133 -9.47 6.68 -10.86
C SER A 133 -10.72 5.79 -10.88
N LEU A 134 -10.55 4.47 -10.79
CA LEU A 134 -11.65 3.51 -10.69
C LEU A 134 -12.47 3.66 -9.39
N LEU A 135 -11.84 4.15 -8.32
CA LEU A 135 -12.52 4.46 -7.07
C LEU A 135 -13.45 5.69 -7.20
N LEU A 136 -13.09 6.68 -8.02
CA LEU A 136 -13.92 7.87 -8.29
C LEU A 136 -15.29 7.53 -8.88
N HIS A 137 -15.39 6.46 -9.67
CA HIS A 137 -16.67 6.02 -10.26
C HIS A 137 -17.65 5.47 -9.21
N ARG A 138 -17.18 5.09 -8.01
CA ARG A 138 -18.00 4.49 -6.94
C ARG A 138 -18.25 5.45 -5.78
N ALA A 139 -17.58 6.59 -5.75
CA ALA A 139 -17.69 7.55 -4.67
C ALA A 139 -19.01 8.35 -4.75
N LYS A 140 -19.59 8.66 -3.58
CA LYS A 140 -20.75 9.58 -3.49
C LYS A 140 -20.34 10.98 -3.97
N PRO A 141 -21.25 11.81 -4.52
CA PRO A 141 -20.90 13.07 -5.17
C PRO A 141 -20.00 14.01 -4.34
N THR A 142 -20.33 14.26 -3.08
CA THR A 142 -19.54 15.13 -2.19
C THR A 142 -18.15 14.58 -1.88
N PHE A 143 -18.03 13.25 -1.75
CA PHE A 143 -16.75 12.58 -1.51
C PHE A 143 -15.92 12.47 -2.79
N LYS A 144 -16.57 12.32 -3.94
CA LYS A 144 -15.94 12.27 -5.26
C LYS A 144 -15.20 13.55 -5.59
N LEU A 145 -15.75 14.72 -5.23
CA LEU A 145 -15.09 16.00 -5.43
C LEU A 145 -13.78 16.09 -4.63
N GLU A 146 -13.79 15.73 -3.34
CA GLU A 146 -12.59 15.72 -2.49
C GLU A 146 -11.51 14.78 -3.07
N LEU A 147 -11.90 13.59 -3.51
CA LEU A 147 -11.00 12.63 -4.15
C LEU A 147 -10.45 13.13 -5.50
N GLN A 148 -11.28 13.78 -6.33
CA GLN A 148 -10.87 14.34 -7.62
C GLN A 148 -9.87 15.47 -7.44
N THR A 149 -10.15 16.42 -6.54
CA THR A 149 -9.25 17.53 -6.23
C THR A 149 -7.91 17.04 -5.68
N TRP A 150 -7.93 15.97 -4.88
CA TRP A 150 -6.68 15.38 -4.38
C TRP A 150 -5.94 14.60 -5.47
N LEU A 151 -6.64 13.91 -6.37
CA LEU A 151 -5.99 13.23 -7.50
C LEU A 151 -5.40 14.23 -8.51
N SER A 152 -6.03 15.39 -8.72
CA SER A 152 -5.49 16.39 -9.64
C SER A 152 -4.28 17.12 -9.08
N SER A 153 -4.14 17.24 -7.75
CA SER A 153 -2.92 17.75 -7.12
C SER A 153 -1.76 16.75 -7.10
N PHE A 154 -2.01 15.49 -7.47
CA PHE A 154 -1.03 14.43 -7.61
C PHE A 154 -0.26 14.61 -8.94
N HIS A 155 0.80 15.44 -8.95
CA HIS A 155 1.70 15.61 -10.10
C HIS A 155 2.92 14.66 -10.05
#